data_AF-A0A8T4SA65-F1
#
_entry.id   AF-A0A8T4SA65-F1
#
_cell.length_a   1.000
_cell.length_b   1.000
_cell.length_c   1.000
_cell.angle_alpha   90.00
_cell.angle_beta   90.00
_cell.angle_gamma   90.00
#
_symmetry.space_group_name_H-M   'P 1'
#
loop_
_entity.id
_entity.type
_entity.pdbx_description
1 polymer ?
#
loop_
_entity_poly.entity_id
_entity_poly.type
_entity_poly.pdbx_seq_one_letter_code
_entity_poly.pdbx_strand_id
1 'polypeptide(L)'
;MFEQKVMENIVLTVNERVEKVQQKEQRDDSSETNNFRKLLPLLMNKGIDNINLSMFDENTRTKILNILGDEYMRKGDLNNGIKAFVLSSNRSKLSEIGDDYLTRGLFSNAINCYKLAGDKTKLLKIGENALDEGHIKDAIAAFVAAGDEMELNKVGALCIEKEKWEYAIEIFSVIKNKSQLITLGDRCIEKKQYLFAYKAYELANAHDRMTILGDNAMRDGLLPLALKSYNAAGNKMMVEFLRENFTGEMNDTNTML
;
A
#
# COMPACT_ATOMS: atom_id res chain seq x y z
N MET A 1 38.84 -54.76 -9.30
CA MET A 1 39.29 -54.38 -7.93
C MET A 1 40.18 -53.13 -7.91
N PHE A 2 41.13 -52.96 -8.85
CA PHE A 2 42.04 -51.80 -8.84
C PHE A 2 41.34 -50.47 -9.14
N GLU A 3 40.41 -50.44 -10.10
CA GLU A 3 39.70 -49.22 -10.51
C GLU A 3 38.74 -48.66 -9.44
N GLN A 4 38.14 -49.55 -8.64
CA GLN A 4 37.19 -49.16 -7.58
C GLN A 4 37.90 -48.40 -6.44
N LYS A 5 39.11 -48.86 -6.05
CA LYS A 5 39.95 -48.22 -5.04
C LYS A 5 40.50 -46.86 -5.49
N VAL A 6 40.78 -46.71 -6.79
CA VAL A 6 41.26 -45.44 -7.35
C VAL A 6 40.12 -44.42 -7.37
N MET A 7 38.91 -44.84 -7.72
CA MET A 7 37.73 -43.97 -7.74
C MET A 7 37.34 -43.50 -6.31
N GLU A 8 37.38 -44.39 -5.32
CA GLU A 8 37.14 -44.02 -3.90
C GLU A 8 38.16 -42.99 -3.39
N ASN A 9 39.45 -43.16 -3.72
CA ASN A 9 40.48 -42.19 -3.31
C ASN A 9 40.31 -40.83 -3.98
N ILE A 10 39.85 -40.77 -5.23
CA ILE A 10 39.58 -39.51 -5.94
C ILE A 10 38.36 -38.81 -5.33
N VAL A 11 37.29 -39.54 -5.02
CA VAL A 11 36.09 -38.96 -4.39
C VAL A 11 36.41 -38.40 -2.99
N LEU A 12 37.22 -39.11 -2.20
CA LEU A 12 37.67 -38.64 -0.88
C LEU A 12 38.52 -37.36 -0.99
N THR A 13 39.48 -37.32 -1.93
CA THR A 13 40.30 -36.11 -2.13
C THR A 13 39.52 -34.92 -2.69
N VAL A 14 38.49 -35.16 -3.50
CA VAL A 14 37.60 -34.09 -3.98
C VAL A 14 36.73 -33.56 -2.85
N ASN A 15 36.12 -34.42 -2.03
CA ASN A 15 35.32 -33.99 -0.88
C ASN A 15 36.14 -33.20 0.15
N GLU A 16 37.35 -33.65 0.49
CA GLU A 16 38.24 -32.90 1.38
C GLU A 16 38.63 -31.52 0.82
N ARG A 17 38.76 -31.38 -0.51
CA ARG A 17 39.02 -30.09 -1.15
C ARG A 17 37.79 -29.18 -1.12
N VAL A 18 36.60 -29.74 -1.36
CA VAL A 18 35.34 -28.98 -1.28
C VAL A 18 35.10 -28.47 0.14
N GLU A 19 35.31 -29.30 1.16
CA GLU A 19 35.19 -28.89 2.56
C GLU A 19 36.21 -27.81 2.95
N LYS A 20 37.47 -27.92 2.50
CA LYS A 20 38.50 -26.91 2.75
C LYS A 20 38.21 -25.57 2.06
N VAL A 21 37.64 -25.60 0.85
CA VAL A 21 37.22 -24.38 0.13
C VAL A 21 36.05 -23.72 0.85
N GLN A 22 35.03 -24.50 1.25
CA GLN A 22 33.88 -23.98 2.00
C GLN A 22 34.27 -23.41 3.37
N GLN A 23 35.19 -24.06 4.09
CA GLN A 23 35.68 -23.54 5.37
C GLN A 23 36.53 -22.27 5.21
N LYS A 24 37.25 -22.12 4.10
CA LYS A 24 38.03 -20.92 3.81
C LYS A 24 37.14 -19.74 3.43
N GLU A 25 36.15 -19.96 2.58
CA GLU A 25 35.13 -18.96 2.24
C GLU A 25 34.35 -18.49 3.47
N GLN A 26 33.93 -19.41 4.36
CA GLN A 26 33.26 -19.05 5.62
C GLN A 26 34.16 -18.24 6.58
N ARG A 27 35.46 -18.54 6.64
CA ARG A 27 36.41 -17.78 7.48
C ARG A 27 36.66 -16.39 6.93
N ASP A 28 36.85 -16.26 5.62
CA ASP A 28 37.09 -14.97 4.98
C ASP A 28 35.87 -14.05 5.12
N ASP A 29 34.64 -14.58 4.94
CA ASP A 29 33.39 -13.82 5.14
C ASP A 29 33.19 -13.35 6.59
N SER A 30 33.61 -14.15 7.57
CA SER A 30 33.54 -13.78 9.00
C SER A 30 34.56 -12.72 9.40
N SER A 31 35.69 -12.60 8.69
CA SER A 31 36.73 -11.62 8.98
C SER A 31 36.37 -10.24 8.41
N GLU A 32 35.81 -10.20 7.19
CA GLU A 32 35.39 -8.96 6.54
C GLU A 32 34.21 -8.31 7.25
N THR A 33 33.21 -9.11 7.64
CA THR A 33 32.07 -8.64 8.44
C THR A 33 32.49 -8.04 9.79
N ASN A 34 33.52 -8.59 10.43
CA ASN A 34 34.08 -8.02 11.66
C ASN A 34 34.83 -6.70 11.44
N ASN A 35 35.46 -6.52 10.27
CA ASN A 35 36.08 -5.24 9.92
C ASN A 35 35.04 -4.14 9.66
N PHE A 36 33.92 -4.46 9.01
CA PHE A 36 32.84 -3.49 8.79
C PHE A 36 32.14 -3.07 10.08
N ARG A 37 32.01 -3.98 11.06
CA ARG A 37 31.44 -3.64 12.38
C ARG A 37 32.22 -2.54 13.10
N LYS A 38 33.53 -2.46 12.90
CA LYS A 38 34.38 -1.38 13.48
C LYS A 38 34.12 -0.02 12.82
N LEU A 39 33.65 0.00 11.57
CA LEU A 39 33.34 1.21 10.81
C LEU A 39 31.90 1.71 11.03
N LEU A 40 31.04 0.91 11.65
CA LEU A 40 29.63 1.25 11.90
C LEU A 40 29.43 2.62 12.54
N PRO A 41 30.16 3.04 13.61
CA PRO A 41 29.92 4.34 14.22
C PRO A 41 30.16 5.50 13.24
N LEU A 42 31.17 5.40 12.39
CA LEU A 42 31.51 6.41 11.38
C LEU A 42 30.44 6.46 10.29
N LEU A 43 30.01 5.29 9.81
CA LEU A 43 28.96 5.19 8.79
C LEU A 43 27.62 5.70 9.32
N MET A 44 27.27 5.36 10.56
CA MET A 44 26.03 5.83 11.20
C MET A 44 26.02 7.36 11.40
N ASN A 45 27.15 7.94 11.84
CA ASN A 45 27.27 9.39 12.01
C ASN A 45 27.13 10.15 10.67
N LYS A 46 27.57 9.54 9.57
CA LYS A 46 27.41 10.13 8.24
C LYS A 46 25.95 10.09 7.76
N GLY A 47 25.20 9.08 8.19
CA GLY A 47 23.79 8.86 7.84
C GLY A 47 23.62 8.18 6.48
N ILE A 48 22.66 7.26 6.38
CA ILE A 48 22.45 6.39 5.22
C ILE A 48 22.34 7.14 3.88
N ASP A 49 21.75 8.34 3.89
CA ASP A 49 21.54 9.17 2.71
C ASP A 49 22.85 9.77 2.15
N ASN A 50 23.92 9.83 2.95
CA ASN A 50 25.21 10.44 2.59
C ASN A 50 26.34 9.41 2.40
N ILE A 51 26.05 8.11 2.53
CA ILE A 51 27.06 7.06 2.35
C ILE A 51 27.19 6.75 0.86
N ASN A 52 28.39 6.92 0.32
CA ASN A 52 28.73 6.46 -1.02
C ASN A 52 29.38 5.07 -0.95
N LEU A 53 28.66 4.05 -1.43
CA LEU A 53 29.15 2.66 -1.52
C LEU A 53 29.44 2.23 -2.97
N SER A 54 29.56 3.18 -3.91
CA SER A 54 29.77 2.86 -5.33
C SER A 54 31.10 2.15 -5.60
N MET A 55 32.09 2.32 -4.71
CA MET A 55 33.40 1.68 -4.82
C MET A 55 33.39 0.19 -4.43
N PHE A 56 32.32 -0.30 -3.82
CA PHE A 56 32.16 -1.71 -3.44
C PHE A 56 31.33 -2.46 -4.47
N ASP A 57 31.62 -3.75 -4.64
CA ASP A 57 30.77 -4.68 -5.38
C ASP A 57 29.40 -4.84 -4.69
N GLU A 58 28.44 -5.39 -5.43
CA GLU A 58 27.05 -5.50 -5.01
C GLU A 58 26.88 -6.38 -3.76
N ASN A 59 27.64 -7.47 -3.64
CA ASN A 59 27.56 -8.38 -2.50
C ASN A 59 28.07 -7.69 -1.22
N THR A 60 29.25 -7.08 -1.29
CA THR A 60 29.82 -6.33 -0.17
C THR A 60 28.93 -5.16 0.24
N ARG A 61 28.39 -4.41 -0.74
CA ARG A 61 27.44 -3.32 -0.49
C ARG A 61 26.21 -3.80 0.27
N THR A 62 25.62 -4.91 -0.17
CA THR A 62 24.45 -5.53 0.46
C THR A 62 24.76 -5.95 1.90
N LYS A 63 25.92 -6.56 2.14
CA LYS A 63 26.39 -6.93 3.49
C LYS A 63 26.54 -5.71 4.41
N ILE A 64 27.21 -4.66 3.96
CA ILE A 64 27.39 -3.42 4.72
C ILE A 64 26.03 -2.80 5.08
N LEU A 65 25.13 -2.69 4.11
CA LEU A 65 23.79 -2.13 4.31
C LEU A 65 22.95 -2.97 5.28
N ASN A 66 23.02 -4.30 5.22
CA ASN A 66 22.34 -5.16 6.18
C ASN A 66 22.87 -4.97 7.61
N ILE A 67 24.19 -4.90 7.78
CA ILE A 67 24.81 -4.67 9.09
C ILE A 67 24.42 -3.28 9.63
N LEU A 68 24.43 -2.24 8.77
CA LEU A 68 23.95 -0.91 9.14
C LEU A 68 22.48 -0.94 9.54
N GLY A 69 21.63 -1.62 8.77
CA GLY A 69 20.21 -1.78 9.07
C GLY A 69 19.99 -2.41 10.45
N ASP A 70 20.66 -3.52 10.73
CA ASP A 70 20.58 -4.20 12.04
C ASP A 70 21.02 -3.27 13.18
N GLU A 71 22.08 -2.48 12.99
CA GLU A 71 22.58 -1.58 14.02
C GLU A 71 21.66 -0.36 14.24
N TYR A 72 21.07 0.19 13.18
CA TYR A 72 20.03 1.23 13.29
C TYR A 72 18.81 0.70 14.06
N MET A 73 18.35 -0.52 13.77
CA MET A 73 17.25 -1.16 14.48
C MET A 73 17.56 -1.34 15.96
N ARG A 74 18.77 -1.79 16.32
CA ARG A 74 19.20 -1.93 17.73
C ARG A 74 19.18 -0.61 18.50
N LYS A 75 19.53 0.50 17.85
CA LYS A 75 19.50 1.83 18.46
C LYS A 75 18.11 2.48 18.48
N GLY A 76 17.10 1.81 17.94
CA GLY A 76 15.73 2.30 17.86
C GLY A 76 15.47 3.28 16.71
N ASP A 77 16.42 3.46 15.80
CA ASP A 77 16.25 4.30 14.60
C ASP A 77 15.65 3.46 13.45
N LEU A 78 14.35 3.21 13.57
CA LEU A 78 13.61 2.32 12.67
C LEU A 78 13.58 2.84 11.23
N ASN A 79 13.53 4.17 11.04
CA ASN A 79 13.45 4.78 9.71
C ASN A 79 14.74 4.54 8.91
N ASN A 80 15.90 4.79 9.52
CA ASN A 80 17.18 4.54 8.85
C ASN A 80 17.46 3.04 8.69
N GLY A 81 16.98 2.22 9.63
CA GLY A 81 17.01 0.76 9.51
C GLY A 81 16.25 0.27 8.27
N ILE A 82 14.97 0.67 8.12
CA ILE A 82 14.15 0.31 6.96
C ILE A 82 14.79 0.80 5.66
N LYS A 83 15.28 2.05 5.61
CA LYS A 83 15.99 2.57 4.43
C LYS A 83 17.18 1.70 4.04
N ALA A 84 17.99 1.29 5.02
CA ALA A 84 19.15 0.43 4.75
C ALA A 84 18.72 -0.93 4.17
N PHE A 85 17.64 -1.53 4.67
CA PHE A 85 17.12 -2.79 4.13
C PHE A 85 16.44 -2.67 2.76
N VAL A 86 15.82 -1.53 2.47
CA VAL A 86 15.30 -1.23 1.13
C VAL A 86 16.46 -1.11 0.14
N LEU A 87 17.53 -0.39 0.50
CA LEU A 87 18.71 -0.24 -0.34
C LEU A 87 19.47 -1.56 -0.54
N SER A 88 19.45 -2.46 0.44
CA SER A 88 20.03 -3.80 0.33
C SER A 88 19.09 -4.82 -0.33
N SER A 89 17.87 -4.42 -0.72
CA SER A 89 16.83 -5.32 -1.23
C SER A 89 16.54 -6.52 -0.31
N ASN A 90 16.74 -6.36 1.01
CA ASN A 90 16.55 -7.44 1.98
C ASN A 90 15.07 -7.59 2.36
N ARG A 91 14.32 -8.25 1.48
CA ARG A 91 12.88 -8.49 1.63
C ARG A 91 12.55 -9.30 2.89
N SER A 92 13.39 -10.28 3.24
CA SER A 92 13.18 -11.12 4.43
C SER A 92 13.17 -10.27 5.70
N LYS A 93 14.15 -9.37 5.85
CA LYS A 93 14.25 -8.51 7.03
C LYS A 93 13.15 -7.46 7.08
N LEU A 94 12.74 -6.91 5.94
CA LEU A 94 11.58 -6.03 5.84
C LEU A 94 10.28 -6.74 6.27
N SER A 95 10.09 -7.98 5.87
CA SER A 95 8.95 -8.80 6.31
C SER A 95 9.01 -9.12 7.81
N GLU A 96 10.18 -9.37 8.38
CA GLU A 96 10.35 -9.58 9.84
C GLU A 96 10.00 -8.32 10.64
N ILE A 97 10.43 -7.14 10.16
CA ILE A 97 10.07 -5.85 10.77
C ILE A 97 8.55 -5.63 10.67
N GLY A 98 7.94 -5.99 9.55
CA GLY A 98 6.48 -5.96 9.40
C GLY A 98 5.76 -6.84 10.44
N ASP A 99 6.29 -8.03 10.71
CA ASP A 99 5.76 -8.92 11.74
C ASP A 99 5.88 -8.30 13.14
N ASP A 100 7.01 -7.68 13.48
CA ASP A 100 7.18 -6.98 14.77
C ASP A 100 6.16 -5.84 14.92
N TYR A 101 5.93 -5.05 13.87
CA TYR A 101 4.87 -4.02 13.89
C TYR A 101 3.48 -4.61 14.10
N LEU A 102 3.18 -5.74 13.47
CA LEU A 102 1.90 -6.42 13.61
C LEU A 102 1.68 -6.92 15.05
N THR A 103 2.71 -7.49 15.69
CA THR A 103 2.60 -7.93 17.11
C THR A 103 2.30 -6.79 18.08
N ARG A 104 2.63 -5.55 17.70
CA ARG A 104 2.37 -4.33 18.47
C ARG A 104 1.07 -3.63 18.07
N GLY A 105 0.29 -4.20 17.15
CA GLY A 105 -0.97 -3.62 16.64
C GLY A 105 -0.77 -2.42 15.70
N LEU A 106 0.44 -2.22 15.16
CA LEU A 106 0.76 -1.10 14.27
C LEU A 106 0.54 -1.48 12.79
N PHE A 107 -0.72 -1.69 12.41
CA PHE A 107 -1.13 -2.18 11.08
C PHE A 107 -0.55 -1.36 9.92
N SER A 108 -0.69 -0.03 9.95
CA SER A 108 -0.23 0.82 8.83
C SER A 108 1.29 0.72 8.61
N ASN A 109 2.07 0.56 9.69
CA ASN A 109 3.52 0.37 9.61
C ASN A 109 3.89 -1.01 9.06
N ALA A 110 3.17 -2.06 9.50
CA ALA A 110 3.35 -3.41 8.99
C ALA A 110 3.04 -3.48 7.47
N ILE A 111 1.93 -2.89 7.03
CA ILE A 111 1.55 -2.81 5.60
C ILE A 111 2.65 -2.12 4.78
N ASN A 112 3.18 -1.00 5.26
CA ASN A 112 4.28 -0.31 4.59
C ASN A 112 5.52 -1.20 4.45
N CYS A 113 5.88 -1.95 5.51
CA CYS A 113 7.03 -2.86 5.47
C CYS A 113 6.81 -4.02 4.50
N TYR A 114 5.63 -4.65 4.52
CA TYR A 114 5.32 -5.74 3.58
C TYR A 114 5.23 -5.25 2.13
N LYS A 115 4.72 -4.03 1.90
CA LYS A 115 4.73 -3.39 0.58
C LYS A 115 6.16 -3.19 0.07
N LEU A 116 7.07 -2.71 0.92
CA LEU A 116 8.49 -2.57 0.58
C LEU A 116 9.17 -3.92 0.35
N ALA A 117 8.78 -4.96 1.10
CA ALA A 117 9.25 -6.33 0.91
C ALA A 117 8.68 -6.99 -0.36
N GLY A 118 7.57 -6.49 -0.90
CA GLY A 118 6.83 -7.13 -1.98
C GLY A 118 6.11 -8.42 -1.55
N ASP A 119 5.84 -8.57 -0.25
CA ASP A 119 5.23 -9.78 0.32
C ASP A 119 3.70 -9.73 0.23
N LYS A 120 3.19 -10.13 -0.93
CA LYS A 120 1.74 -10.16 -1.19
C LYS A 120 0.99 -11.08 -0.24
N THR A 121 1.59 -12.19 0.18
CA THR A 121 0.91 -13.17 1.04
C THR A 121 0.61 -12.60 2.41
N LYS A 122 1.58 -11.88 3.00
CA LYS A 122 1.38 -11.20 4.28
C LYS A 122 0.45 -10.00 4.15
N LEU A 123 0.49 -9.28 3.03
CA LEU A 123 -0.45 -8.17 2.75
C LEU A 123 -1.91 -8.65 2.67
N LEU A 124 -2.17 -9.80 2.06
CA LEU A 124 -3.53 -10.36 2.04
C LEU A 124 -3.98 -10.76 3.45
N LYS A 125 -3.12 -11.48 4.18
CA LYS A 125 -3.43 -11.95 5.53
C LYS A 125 -3.67 -10.80 6.52
N ILE A 126 -2.87 -9.74 6.47
CA ILE A 126 -3.11 -8.57 7.33
C ILE A 126 -4.38 -7.82 6.92
N GLY A 127 -4.73 -7.81 5.63
CA GLY A 127 -5.98 -7.24 5.13
C GLY A 127 -7.20 -7.99 5.65
N GLU A 128 -7.17 -9.31 5.63
CA GLU A 128 -8.21 -10.19 6.20
C GLU A 128 -8.34 -9.97 7.71
N ASN A 129 -7.23 -10.04 8.45
CA ASN A 129 -7.22 -9.81 9.90
C ASN A 129 -7.77 -8.41 10.26
N ALA A 130 -7.35 -7.37 9.54
CA ALA A 130 -7.83 -6.01 9.76
C ALA A 130 -9.33 -5.88 9.47
N LEU A 131 -9.85 -6.61 8.48
CA LEU A 131 -11.29 -6.64 8.19
C LEU A 131 -12.09 -7.31 9.32
N ASP A 132 -11.59 -8.42 9.84
CA ASP A 132 -12.19 -9.16 10.96
C ASP A 132 -12.21 -8.35 12.26
N GLU A 133 -11.15 -7.58 12.51
CA GLU A 133 -11.05 -6.66 13.67
C GLU A 133 -11.83 -5.34 13.45
N GLY A 134 -12.38 -5.10 12.26
CA GLY A 134 -13.14 -3.90 11.93
C GLY A 134 -12.29 -2.67 11.54
N HIS A 135 -10.99 -2.85 11.37
CA HIS A 135 -10.04 -1.85 10.86
C HIS A 135 -10.12 -1.72 9.33
N ILE A 136 -11.27 -1.28 8.81
CA ILE A 136 -11.58 -1.20 7.36
C ILE A 136 -10.52 -0.41 6.59
N LYS A 137 -10.05 0.72 7.14
CA LYS A 137 -9.06 1.59 6.47
C LYS A 137 -7.72 0.88 6.24
N ASP A 138 -7.24 0.15 7.24
CA ASP A 138 -6.00 -0.62 7.14
C ASP A 138 -6.18 -1.83 6.21
N ALA A 139 -7.35 -2.48 6.24
CA ALA A 139 -7.67 -3.55 5.30
C ALA A 139 -7.62 -3.08 3.83
N ILE A 140 -8.22 -1.93 3.53
CA ILE A 140 -8.16 -1.31 2.19
C ILE A 140 -6.71 -1.03 1.80
N ALA A 141 -5.92 -0.41 2.69
CA ALA A 141 -4.52 -0.10 2.42
C ALA A 141 -3.70 -1.37 2.11
N ALA A 142 -3.97 -2.47 2.82
CA ALA A 142 -3.32 -3.76 2.62
C ALA A 142 -3.69 -4.39 1.27
N PHE A 143 -4.98 -4.46 0.92
CA PHE A 143 -5.43 -5.02 -0.35
C PHE A 143 -5.00 -4.18 -1.56
N VAL A 144 -5.01 -2.85 -1.43
CA VAL A 144 -4.45 -1.94 -2.44
C VAL A 144 -2.95 -2.17 -2.64
N ALA A 145 -2.20 -2.38 -1.55
CA ALA A 145 -0.78 -2.69 -1.64
C ALA A 145 -0.51 -4.08 -2.25
N ALA A 146 -1.38 -5.07 -2.00
CA ALA A 146 -1.30 -6.39 -2.61
C ALA A 146 -1.64 -6.38 -4.11
N GLY A 147 -2.46 -5.40 -4.55
CA GLY A 147 -2.99 -5.29 -5.89
C GLY A 147 -4.08 -6.33 -6.18
N ASP A 148 -4.84 -6.74 -5.17
CA ASP A 148 -5.91 -7.71 -5.31
C ASP A 148 -7.26 -7.00 -5.56
N GLU A 149 -7.63 -6.88 -6.83
CA GLU A 149 -8.89 -6.26 -7.23
C GLU A 149 -10.12 -7.10 -6.82
N MET A 150 -9.97 -8.42 -6.69
CA MET A 150 -11.09 -9.29 -6.33
C MET A 150 -11.49 -9.07 -4.87
N GLU A 151 -10.52 -9.08 -3.96
CA GLU A 151 -10.77 -8.80 -2.55
C GLU A 151 -11.23 -7.35 -2.33
N LEU A 152 -10.65 -6.38 -3.05
CA LEU A 152 -11.15 -5.00 -3.01
C LEU A 152 -12.62 -4.89 -3.44
N ASN A 153 -13.06 -5.60 -4.48
CA ASN A 153 -14.47 -5.61 -4.87
C ASN A 153 -15.37 -6.20 -3.77
N LYS A 154 -14.94 -7.28 -3.10
CA LYS A 154 -15.70 -7.89 -1.99
C LYS A 154 -15.81 -6.95 -0.80
N VAL A 155 -14.70 -6.34 -0.38
CA VAL A 155 -14.69 -5.35 0.71
C VAL A 155 -15.55 -4.13 0.34
N GLY A 156 -15.47 -3.67 -0.91
CA GLY A 156 -16.29 -2.58 -1.42
C GLY A 156 -17.79 -2.91 -1.34
N ALA A 157 -18.20 -4.11 -1.76
CA ALA A 157 -19.59 -4.57 -1.65
C ALA A 157 -20.05 -4.64 -0.19
N LEU A 158 -19.23 -5.17 0.71
CA LEU A 158 -19.51 -5.22 2.15
C LEU A 158 -19.62 -3.81 2.76
N CYS A 159 -18.81 -2.85 2.31
CA CYS A 159 -18.92 -1.45 2.71
C CYS A 159 -20.25 -0.83 2.25
N ILE A 160 -20.74 -1.16 1.05
CA ILE A 160 -22.08 -0.73 0.60
C ILE A 160 -23.16 -1.31 1.53
N GLU A 161 -23.09 -2.60 1.87
CA GLU A 161 -24.08 -3.26 2.74
C GLU A 161 -24.11 -2.68 4.16
N LYS A 162 -22.93 -2.31 4.69
CA LYS A 162 -22.79 -1.65 6.00
C LYS A 162 -23.00 -0.13 5.95
N GLU A 163 -23.46 0.41 4.82
CA GLU A 163 -23.67 1.85 4.59
C GLU A 163 -22.43 2.72 4.86
N LYS A 164 -21.24 2.14 4.65
CA LYS A 164 -19.93 2.80 4.78
C LYS A 164 -19.51 3.42 3.43
N TRP A 165 -20.26 4.44 3.00
CA TRP A 165 -20.16 5.03 1.67
C TRP A 165 -18.77 5.56 1.32
N GLU A 166 -18.10 6.24 2.25
CA GLU A 166 -16.77 6.82 2.03
C GLU A 166 -15.73 5.77 1.66
N TYR A 167 -15.66 4.69 2.43
CA TYR A 167 -14.73 3.59 2.18
C TYR A 167 -15.05 2.87 0.86
N ALA A 168 -16.32 2.65 0.56
CA ALA A 168 -16.69 2.02 -0.71
C ALA A 168 -16.32 2.90 -1.91
N ILE A 169 -16.53 4.23 -1.85
CA ILE A 169 -16.09 5.17 -2.89
C ILE A 169 -14.57 5.11 -3.06
N GLU A 170 -13.81 5.13 -1.96
CA GLU A 170 -12.35 5.05 -1.99
C GLU A 170 -11.89 3.77 -2.72
N ILE A 171 -12.40 2.61 -2.31
CA ILE A 171 -12.09 1.31 -2.94
C ILE A 171 -12.40 1.33 -4.43
N PHE A 172 -13.64 1.66 -4.81
CA PHE A 172 -14.07 1.60 -6.21
C PHE A 172 -13.39 2.65 -7.09
N SER A 173 -12.94 3.77 -6.51
CA SER A 173 -12.12 4.76 -7.21
C SER A 173 -10.72 4.24 -7.52
N VAL A 174 -10.11 3.49 -6.59
CA VAL A 174 -8.77 2.91 -6.76
C VAL A 174 -8.77 1.83 -7.83
N ILE A 175 -9.76 0.93 -7.82
CA ILE A 175 -9.90 -0.11 -8.85
C ILE A 175 -10.56 0.39 -10.15
N LYS A 176 -10.96 1.68 -10.20
CA LYS A 176 -11.64 2.31 -11.34
C LYS A 176 -12.88 1.56 -11.84
N ASN A 177 -13.60 0.89 -10.92
CA ASN A 177 -14.78 0.12 -11.27
C ASN A 177 -16.01 1.03 -11.39
N LYS A 178 -16.22 1.55 -12.60
CA LYS A 178 -17.33 2.47 -12.92
C LYS A 178 -18.71 1.87 -12.63
N SER A 179 -18.90 0.57 -12.90
CA SER A 179 -20.18 -0.10 -12.71
C SER A 179 -20.57 -0.15 -11.23
N GLN A 180 -19.61 -0.45 -10.36
CA GLN A 180 -19.85 -0.46 -8.91
C GLN A 180 -20.01 0.95 -8.34
N LEU A 181 -19.29 1.95 -8.84
CA LEU A 181 -19.52 3.36 -8.47
C LEU A 181 -20.94 3.84 -8.82
N ILE A 182 -21.47 3.45 -9.99
CA ILE A 182 -22.86 3.77 -10.36
C ILE A 182 -23.84 3.08 -9.41
N THR A 183 -23.64 1.79 -9.13
CA THR A 183 -24.50 1.03 -8.20
C THR A 183 -24.48 1.62 -6.79
N LEU A 184 -23.31 2.06 -6.33
CA LEU A 184 -23.14 2.77 -5.06
C LEU A 184 -23.90 4.10 -5.07
N GLY A 185 -23.78 4.87 -6.15
CA GLY A 185 -24.51 6.12 -6.30
C GLY A 185 -26.03 5.92 -6.28
N ASP A 186 -26.53 4.89 -6.97
CA ASP A 186 -27.96 4.56 -7.02
C ASP A 186 -28.49 4.23 -5.61
N ARG A 187 -27.76 3.41 -4.83
CA ARG A 187 -28.11 3.13 -3.42
C ARG A 187 -28.03 4.36 -2.53
N CYS A 188 -27.06 5.24 -2.75
CA CYS A 188 -26.95 6.50 -2.00
C CYS A 188 -28.18 7.40 -2.26
N ILE A 189 -28.71 7.45 -3.48
CA ILE A 189 -29.94 8.20 -3.78
C ILE A 189 -31.12 7.64 -2.99
N GLU A 190 -31.31 6.31 -2.96
CA GLU A 190 -32.40 5.66 -2.21
C GLU A 190 -32.38 6.03 -0.72
N LYS A 191 -31.17 6.22 -0.16
CA LYS A 191 -30.93 6.60 1.23
C LYS A 191 -30.85 8.12 1.46
N LYS A 192 -31.12 8.93 0.43
CA LYS A 192 -31.01 10.40 0.44
C LYS A 192 -29.61 10.93 0.79
N GLN A 193 -28.58 10.13 0.53
CA GLN A 193 -27.18 10.45 0.74
C GLN A 193 -26.57 11.10 -0.52
N TYR A 194 -27.11 12.25 -0.91
CA TYR A 194 -26.85 12.85 -2.22
C TYR A 194 -25.40 13.28 -2.45
N LEU A 195 -24.68 13.69 -1.40
CA LEU A 195 -23.27 14.08 -1.51
C LEU A 195 -22.37 12.89 -1.88
N PHE A 196 -22.64 11.71 -1.32
CA PHE A 196 -21.90 10.50 -1.66
C PHE A 196 -22.29 9.99 -3.05
N ALA A 197 -23.57 10.09 -3.43
CA ALA A 197 -24.02 9.80 -4.79
C ALA A 197 -23.32 10.69 -5.83
N TYR A 198 -23.24 12.00 -5.57
CA TYR A 198 -22.53 12.95 -6.43
C TYR A 198 -21.07 12.53 -6.64
N LYS A 199 -20.33 12.28 -5.56
CA LYS A 199 -18.92 11.86 -5.62
C LYS A 199 -18.76 10.57 -6.42
N ALA A 200 -19.64 9.60 -6.21
CA ALA A 200 -19.59 8.32 -6.91
C ALA A 200 -19.81 8.47 -8.42
N TYR A 201 -20.82 9.24 -8.83
CA TYR A 201 -21.09 9.48 -10.25
C TYR A 201 -20.05 10.35 -10.94
N GLU A 202 -19.49 11.33 -10.22
CA GLU A 202 -18.38 12.15 -10.70
C GLU A 202 -17.16 11.29 -11.02
N LEU A 203 -16.77 10.40 -10.10
CA LEU A 203 -15.67 9.46 -10.31
C LEU A 203 -15.98 8.43 -11.43
N ALA A 204 -17.23 8.03 -11.58
CA ALA A 204 -17.67 7.14 -12.66
C ALA A 204 -17.76 7.85 -14.03
N ASN A 205 -17.78 9.19 -14.06
CA ASN A 205 -18.12 10.03 -15.22
C ASN A 205 -19.50 9.66 -15.81
N ALA A 206 -20.49 9.44 -14.95
CA ALA A 206 -21.83 9.01 -15.35
C ALA A 206 -22.78 10.21 -15.53
N HIS A 207 -22.70 10.90 -16.68
CA HIS A 207 -23.49 12.12 -16.93
C HIS A 207 -25.01 11.90 -16.84
N ASP A 208 -25.51 10.77 -17.35
CA ASP A 208 -26.94 10.43 -17.28
C ASP A 208 -27.42 10.29 -15.83
N ARG A 209 -26.63 9.62 -15.00
CA ARG A 209 -26.92 9.43 -13.57
C ARG A 209 -26.80 10.74 -12.79
N MET A 210 -25.90 11.62 -13.20
CA MET A 210 -25.76 12.94 -12.60
C MET A 210 -26.98 13.84 -12.90
N THR A 211 -27.62 13.67 -14.06
CA THR A 211 -28.91 14.34 -14.35
C THR A 211 -30.02 13.83 -13.44
N ILE A 212 -30.12 12.50 -13.26
CA ILE A 212 -31.08 11.88 -12.34
C ILE A 212 -30.85 12.35 -10.89
N LEU A 213 -29.59 12.46 -10.47
CA LEU A 213 -29.26 13.02 -9.15
C LEU A 213 -29.75 14.46 -9.02
N GLY A 214 -29.57 15.27 -10.06
CA GLY A 214 -30.09 16.63 -10.14
C GLY A 214 -31.62 16.68 -9.98
N ASP A 215 -32.34 15.81 -10.69
CA ASP A 215 -33.81 15.74 -10.61
C ASP A 215 -34.31 15.37 -9.21
N ASN A 216 -33.62 14.43 -8.55
CA ASN A 216 -33.94 14.04 -7.17
C ASN A 216 -33.60 15.17 -6.18
N ALA A 217 -32.46 15.83 -6.33
CA ALA A 217 -32.08 16.96 -5.50
C ALA A 217 -33.05 18.15 -5.66
N MET A 218 -33.53 18.40 -6.89
CA MET A 218 -34.57 19.40 -7.17
C MET A 218 -35.87 19.11 -6.43
N ARG A 219 -36.34 17.86 -6.51
CA ARG A 219 -37.58 17.43 -5.84
C ARG A 219 -37.52 17.62 -4.32
N ASP A 220 -36.34 17.39 -3.74
CA ASP A 220 -36.11 17.52 -2.30
C ASP A 220 -35.68 18.95 -1.90
N GLY A 221 -35.70 19.92 -2.83
CA GLY A 221 -35.40 21.34 -2.56
C GLY A 221 -33.92 21.68 -2.40
N LEU A 222 -33.01 20.75 -2.71
CA LEU A 222 -31.56 20.92 -2.62
C LEU A 222 -30.99 21.60 -3.87
N LEU A 223 -31.42 22.84 -4.13
CA LEU A 223 -31.10 23.60 -5.34
C LEU A 223 -29.58 23.74 -5.62
N PRO A 224 -28.70 24.00 -4.63
CA PRO A 224 -27.26 24.09 -4.90
C PRO A 224 -26.67 22.78 -5.41
N LEU A 225 -27.11 21.65 -4.84
CA LEU A 225 -26.64 20.33 -5.25
C LEU A 225 -27.21 19.94 -6.62
N ALA A 226 -28.47 20.27 -6.89
CA ALA A 226 -29.08 20.08 -8.20
C ALA A 226 -28.31 20.85 -9.28
N LEU A 227 -28.04 22.13 -9.05
CA LEU A 227 -27.26 22.95 -9.96
C LEU A 227 -25.86 22.37 -10.21
N LYS A 228 -25.16 21.94 -9.14
CA LYS A 228 -23.85 21.30 -9.26
C LYS A 228 -23.92 20.02 -10.09
N SER A 229 -24.93 19.20 -9.86
CA SER A 229 -25.15 17.93 -10.57
C SER A 229 -25.45 18.16 -12.07
N TYR A 230 -26.34 19.08 -12.42
CA TYR A 230 -26.63 19.39 -13.83
C TYR A 230 -25.43 19.99 -14.57
N ASN A 231 -24.63 20.82 -13.90
CA ASN A 231 -23.38 21.32 -14.47
C ASN A 231 -22.41 20.18 -14.78
N ALA A 232 -22.20 19.26 -13.83
CA ALA A 232 -21.35 18.09 -14.02
C ALA A 232 -21.89 17.10 -15.08
N ALA A 233 -23.22 17.07 -15.27
CA ALA A 233 -23.88 16.31 -16.34
C ALA A 233 -23.76 16.99 -17.72
N GLY A 234 -23.38 18.27 -17.80
CA GLY A 234 -23.41 19.05 -19.03
C GLY A 234 -24.83 19.45 -19.49
N ASN A 235 -25.83 19.36 -18.61
CA ASN A 235 -27.22 19.70 -18.92
C ASN A 235 -27.45 21.22 -18.83
N LYS A 236 -27.08 21.93 -19.90
CA LYS A 236 -27.15 23.41 -19.98
C LYS A 236 -28.57 23.95 -19.76
N MET A 237 -29.58 23.28 -20.30
CA MET A 237 -30.97 23.69 -20.19
C MET A 237 -31.42 23.78 -18.73
N MET A 238 -31.16 22.74 -17.94
CA MET A 238 -31.52 22.74 -16.51
C MET A 238 -30.68 23.73 -15.70
N VAL A 239 -29.41 23.92 -16.04
CA VAL A 239 -28.55 24.92 -15.39
C VAL A 239 -29.09 26.35 -15.60
N GLU A 240 -29.45 26.70 -16.83
CA GLU A 240 -30.02 28.01 -17.17
C GLU A 240 -31.37 28.21 -16.49
N PHE A 241 -32.26 27.21 -16.56
CA PHE A 241 -33.55 27.22 -15.86
C PHE A 241 -33.38 27.53 -14.37
N LEU A 242 -32.44 26.86 -13.70
CA LEU A 242 -32.22 27.07 -12.27
C LEU A 242 -31.65 28.44 -11.94
N ARG A 243 -30.75 28.96 -12.78
CA ARG A 243 -30.17 30.30 -12.57
C ARG A 243 -31.21 31.39 -12.77
N GLU A 244 -32.06 31.27 -13.78
CA GLU A 244 -33.08 32.30 -14.08
C GLU A 244 -34.20 32.33 -13.04
N ASN A 245 -34.58 31.19 -12.47
CA ASN A 245 -35.74 31.10 -11.59
C ASN A 245 -35.40 31.11 -10.09
N PHE A 246 -34.16 30.76 -9.68
CA PHE A 246 -33.81 30.53 -8.27
C PHE A 246 -32.52 31.25 -7.81
N THR A 247 -32.06 32.27 -8.53
CA THR A 247 -30.80 32.99 -8.22
C THR A 247 -30.76 33.63 -6.83
N GLY A 248 -31.91 33.99 -6.26
CA GLY A 248 -32.01 34.55 -4.90
C GLY A 248 -31.80 33.52 -3.79
N GLU A 249 -32.34 32.30 -3.95
CA GLU A 249 -32.31 31.26 -2.91
C GLU A 249 -30.97 30.50 -2.84
N MET A 250 -30.15 30.56 -3.89
CA MET A 250 -28.86 29.87 -3.94
C MET A 250 -27.72 30.59 -3.19
N ASN A 251 -27.83 31.91 -2.99
CA ASN A 251 -26.81 32.71 -2.31
C ASN A 251 -26.86 32.60 -0.78
N ASP A 252 -28.04 32.29 -0.22
CA ASP A 252 -28.24 32.18 1.24
C ASP A 252 -27.73 30.85 1.81
N THR A 253 -27.60 29.80 0.99
CA THR A 253 -27.09 28.48 1.44
C THR A 253 -25.57 28.37 1.53
N ASN A 254 -24.82 29.38 1.07
CA ASN A 254 -23.34 29.38 1.17
C ASN A 254 -22.84 29.64 2.59
N THR A 255 -23.73 29.82 3.57
CA THR A 255 -23.39 30.01 5.00
C THR A 255 -23.59 28.76 5.87
N MET A 256 -24.09 27.63 5.34
CA MET A 256 -24.31 26.39 6.12
C MET A 256 -23.83 25.10 5.44
N LEU A 257 -22.70 25.17 4.72
CA LEU A 257 -21.88 24.01 4.34
C LEU A 257 -20.44 24.24 4.83
#